data_AF-A0A426FKC9-F1
#
_entry.id   AF-A0A426FKC9-F1
#
_cell.length_a   1.000
_cell.length_b   1.000
_cell.length_c   1.000
_cell.angle_alpha   90.00
_cell.angle_beta   90.00
_cell.angle_gamma   90.00
#
_symmetry.space_group_name_H-M   'P 1'
#
loop_
_entity.id
_entity.type
_entity.pdbx_description
1 polymer ?
#
loop_
_entity_poly.entity_id
_entity_poly.type
_entity_poly.pdbx_seq_one_letter_code
_entity_poly.pdbx_strand_id
1 'polypeptide(L)'
;MELIEIFKTLGNEYRWQMLLWLKEPEKYFEPEHIKADDSEFAGGVCVGRLTEKAGLAQSVVSNYLNSLRDAGLVESLRVGKWTYYRYNPQAATQFLQLLNQQL
;
A
#
# COMPACT_ATOMS: atom_id res chain seq x y z
N MET A 1 15.57 -0.02 -2.94
CA MET A 1 14.45 -0.84 -3.44
C MET A 1 15.10 -1.93 -4.28
N GLU A 2 15.08 -3.18 -3.84
CA GLU A 2 15.76 -4.28 -4.53
C GLU A 2 14.76 -5.13 -5.31
N LEU A 3 15.11 -5.52 -6.54
CA LEU A 3 14.20 -6.23 -7.45
C LEU A 3 13.66 -7.54 -6.85
N ILE A 4 14.53 -8.31 -6.18
CA ILE A 4 14.16 -9.55 -5.48
C ILE A 4 13.17 -9.27 -4.35
N GLU A 5 13.34 -8.19 -3.60
CA GLU A 5 12.43 -7.84 -2.49
C GLU A 5 11.05 -7.39 -3.01
N ILE A 6 11.00 -6.70 -4.14
CA ILE A 6 9.72 -6.39 -4.82
C ILE A 6 9.01 -7.70 -5.22
N PHE A 7 9.70 -8.62 -5.89
CA PHE A 7 9.10 -9.89 -6.30
C PHE A 7 8.63 -10.73 -5.10
N LYS A 8 9.46 -10.86 -4.06
CA LYS A 8 9.06 -11.52 -2.80
C LYS A 8 7.84 -10.86 -2.18
N THR A 9 7.73 -9.54 -2.28
CA THR A 9 6.61 -8.76 -1.73
C THR A 9 5.34 -8.98 -2.52
N LEU A 10 5.39 -8.83 -3.84
CA LEU A 10 4.24 -8.98 -4.73
C LEU A 10 3.80 -10.44 -4.92
N GLY A 11 4.68 -11.41 -4.67
CA GLY A 11 4.40 -12.84 -4.82
C GLY A 11 3.41 -13.43 -3.79
N ASN A 12 2.77 -12.61 -2.96
CA ASN A 12 1.71 -13.03 -2.05
C ASN A 12 0.42 -12.31 -2.43
N GLU A 13 -0.66 -13.10 -2.53
CA GLU A 13 -1.96 -12.64 -3.00
C GLU A 13 -2.51 -11.44 -2.20
N TYR A 14 -2.45 -11.49 -0.86
CA TYR A 14 -2.96 -10.40 -0.03
C TYR A 14 -2.14 -9.12 -0.18
N ARG A 15 -0.81 -9.22 -0.27
CA ARG A 15 0.05 -8.04 -0.52
C ARG A 15 -0.25 -7.42 -1.88
N TRP A 16 -0.45 -8.26 -2.92
CA TRP A 16 -0.88 -7.79 -4.23
C TRP A 16 -2.26 -7.11 -4.19
N GLN A 17 -3.24 -7.72 -3.55
CA GLN A 17 -4.58 -7.16 -3.40
C GLN A 17 -4.56 -5.82 -2.66
N MET A 18 -3.83 -5.73 -1.53
CA MET A 18 -3.68 -4.47 -0.79
C MET A 18 -3.08 -3.37 -1.64
N LEU A 19 -2.06 -3.68 -2.45
CA LEU A 19 -1.47 -2.71 -3.38
C LEU A 19 -2.48 -2.24 -4.43
N LEU A 20 -3.26 -3.15 -5.01
CA LEU A 20 -4.32 -2.80 -5.97
C LEU A 20 -5.40 -1.92 -5.33
N TRP A 21 -5.82 -2.25 -4.10
CA TRP A 21 -6.80 -1.45 -3.38
C TRP A 21 -6.29 -0.04 -3.10
N LEU A 22 -5.01 0.10 -2.72
CA LEU A 22 -4.41 1.39 -2.44
C LEU A 22 -4.10 2.21 -3.70
N LYS A 23 -3.99 1.56 -4.87
CA LYS A 23 -3.74 2.23 -6.16
C LYS A 23 -4.99 2.96 -6.67
N GLU A 24 -6.17 2.40 -6.40
CA GLU A 24 -7.47 2.97 -6.82
C GLU A 24 -8.48 2.89 -5.67
N PRO A 25 -8.21 3.55 -4.52
CA PRO A 25 -8.97 3.37 -3.30
C PRO A 25 -10.46 3.68 -3.45
N GLU A 26 -10.82 4.59 -4.35
CA GLU A 26 -12.21 4.98 -4.64
C GLU A 26 -13.05 3.83 -5.21
N LYS A 27 -12.41 2.80 -5.80
CA LYS A 27 -13.09 1.60 -6.29
C LYS A 27 -13.37 0.57 -5.19
N TYR A 28 -12.69 0.69 -4.05
CA TYR A 28 -12.63 -0.39 -3.06
C TYR A 28 -13.08 0.01 -1.66
N PHE A 29 -13.18 1.30 -1.36
CA PHE A 29 -13.58 1.84 -0.07
C PHE A 29 -14.58 2.98 -0.24
N GLU A 30 -15.49 3.11 0.72
CA GLU A 30 -16.39 4.26 0.80
C GLU A 30 -15.59 5.57 0.97
N PRO A 31 -16.07 6.71 0.43
CA PRO A 31 -15.37 7.99 0.48
C PRO A 31 -14.95 8.43 1.89
N GLU A 32 -15.74 8.13 2.93
CA GLU A 32 -15.43 8.50 4.32
C GLU A 32 -14.23 7.73 4.89
N HIS A 33 -13.85 6.62 4.25
CA HIS A 33 -12.70 5.80 4.64
C HIS A 33 -11.40 6.19 3.92
N ILE A 34 -11.50 7.11 2.96
CA ILE A 34 -10.38 7.60 2.16
C ILE A 34 -10.04 9.02 2.64
N LYS A 35 -8.75 9.31 2.81
CA LYS A 35 -8.29 10.67 3.08
C LYS A 35 -8.63 11.57 1.89
N ALA A 36 -9.32 12.68 2.17
CA ALA A 36 -9.77 13.65 1.18
C ALA A 36 -8.63 14.27 0.37
N ASP A 37 -8.96 14.76 -0.82
CA ASP A 37 -8.01 15.31 -1.81
C ASP A 37 -7.26 16.55 -1.33
N ASP A 38 -7.84 17.31 -0.40
CA ASP A 38 -7.23 18.49 0.21
C ASP A 38 -6.28 18.16 1.37
N SER A 39 -6.17 16.88 1.74
CA SER A 39 -5.25 16.44 2.80
C SER A 39 -3.86 16.12 2.25
N GLU A 40 -2.83 16.33 3.08
CA GLU A 40 -1.42 16.00 2.75
C GLU A 40 -1.21 14.52 2.36
N PHE A 41 -2.18 13.66 2.69
CA PHE A 41 -2.14 12.23 2.45
C PHE A 41 -3.40 11.72 1.74
N ALA A 42 -3.91 12.53 0.80
CA ALA A 42 -5.04 12.21 -0.08
C ALA A 42 -4.93 10.80 -0.69
N GLY A 43 -6.04 10.07 -0.72
CA GLY A 43 -6.08 8.67 -1.16
C GLY A 43 -5.60 7.66 -0.11
N GLY A 44 -5.17 8.11 1.06
CA GLY A 44 -4.72 7.23 2.14
C GLY A 44 -5.88 6.52 2.85
N VAL A 45 -5.71 5.21 3.11
CA VAL A 45 -6.69 4.36 3.79
C VAL A 45 -6.12 3.87 5.12
N CYS A 46 -6.92 3.88 6.19
CA CYS A 46 -6.43 3.46 7.50
C CYS A 46 -6.26 1.93 7.59
N VAL A 47 -5.30 1.47 8.40
CA VAL A 47 -5.04 0.04 8.64
C VAL A 47 -6.29 -0.71 9.08
N GLY A 48 -7.15 -0.08 9.88
CA GLY A 48 -8.41 -0.69 10.33
C GLY A 48 -9.31 -1.10 9.16
N ARG A 49 -9.51 -0.21 8.19
CA ARG A 49 -10.36 -0.47 7.01
C ARG A 49 -9.74 -1.51 6.08
N LEU A 50 -8.42 -1.48 5.92
CA LEU A 50 -7.68 -2.52 5.20
C LEU A 50 -7.82 -3.89 5.88
N THR A 51 -7.83 -3.91 7.21
CA THR A 51 -8.00 -5.13 8.02
C THR A 51 -9.39 -5.73 7.85
N GLU A 52 -10.43 -4.90 8.00
CA GLU A 52 -11.82 -5.31 7.80
C GLU A 52 -12.03 -5.87 6.38
N LYS A 53 -11.52 -5.18 5.35
CA LYS A 53 -11.64 -5.62 3.96
C LYS A 53 -10.88 -6.92 3.68
N ALA A 54 -9.69 -7.10 4.28
CA ALA A 54 -8.90 -8.30 4.08
C ALA A 54 -9.45 -9.54 4.80
N GLY A 55 -10.28 -9.36 5.84
CA GLY A 55 -10.77 -10.45 6.68
C GLY A 55 -9.66 -11.17 7.47
N LEU A 56 -8.53 -10.49 7.69
CA LEU A 56 -7.36 -11.01 8.39
C LEU A 56 -7.16 -10.32 9.75
N ALA A 57 -6.31 -10.88 10.60
CA ALA A 57 -5.89 -10.20 11.82
C ALA A 57 -5.12 -8.90 11.50
N GLN A 58 -5.34 -7.85 12.28
CA GLN A 58 -4.71 -6.54 12.07
C GLN A 58 -3.17 -6.62 12.07
N SER A 59 -2.57 -7.49 12.88
CA SER A 59 -1.12 -7.71 12.90
C SER A 59 -0.61 -8.26 11.58
N VAL A 60 -1.35 -9.17 10.94
CA VAL A 60 -1.01 -9.74 9.62
C VAL A 60 -1.09 -8.66 8.54
N VAL A 61 -2.17 -7.88 8.52
CA VAL A 61 -2.34 -6.77 7.57
C VAL A 61 -1.27 -5.70 7.77
N SER A 62 -0.98 -5.34 9.02
CA SER A 62 0.08 -4.38 9.33
C SER A 62 1.45 -4.87 8.86
N ASN A 63 1.75 -6.17 9.02
CA ASN A 63 2.99 -6.76 8.53
C ASN A 63 3.08 -6.70 7.00
N TYR A 64 2.00 -7.02 6.29
CA TYR A 64 1.95 -6.93 4.83
C TYR A 64 2.13 -5.49 4.31
N LEU A 65 1.46 -4.52 4.94
CA LEU A 65 1.58 -3.11 4.60
C LEU A 65 2.99 -2.57 4.89
N ASN A 66 3.62 -3.02 5.98
CA ASN A 66 5.03 -2.71 6.26
C ASN A 66 5.94 -3.29 5.18
N SER A 67 5.78 -4.56 4.77
CA SER A 67 6.57 -5.12 3.67
C SER A 67 6.40 -4.35 2.36
N LEU A 68 5.17 -3.94 2.03
CA LEU A 68 4.91 -3.10 0.86
C LEU A 68 5.62 -1.74 0.96
N ARG A 69 5.61 -1.13 2.14
CA ARG A 69 6.29 0.15 2.40
C ARG A 69 7.80 0.00 2.30
N ASP A 70 8.37 -1.04 2.89
CA ASP A 70 9.80 -1.30 2.89
C ASP A 70 10.29 -1.63 1.46
N ALA A 71 9.42 -2.24 0.63
CA ALA A 71 9.63 -2.42 -0.80
C ALA A 71 9.37 -1.14 -1.63
N GLY A 72 9.03 0.00 -1.02
CA GLY A 72 8.79 1.27 -1.71
C GLY A 72 7.49 1.35 -2.52
N LEU A 73 6.58 0.38 -2.38
CA LEU A 73 5.36 0.28 -3.17
C LEU A 73 4.20 1.13 -2.61
N VAL A 74 4.26 1.44 -1.32
CA VAL A 74 3.29 2.27 -0.60
C VAL A 74 4.00 3.22 0.35
N GLU A 75 3.31 4.29 0.73
CA GLU A 75 3.72 5.24 1.76
C GLU A 75 2.86 5.04 3.01
N SER A 76 3.34 5.49 4.16
CA SER A 76 2.56 5.45 5.40
C SER A 76 2.59 6.78 6.16
N LEU A 77 1.45 7.20 6.70
CA LEU A 77 1.33 8.37 7.57
C LEU A 77 0.68 7.98 8.89
N ARG A 78 1.27 8.40 10.02
CA ARG A 78 0.68 8.22 11.36
C ARG A 78 0.04 9.52 11.83
N VAL A 79 -1.26 9.47 12.13
CA VAL A 79 -2.04 10.60 12.68
C VAL A 79 -2.65 10.15 14.00
N GLY A 80 -2.05 10.57 15.11
CA GLY A 80 -2.43 10.13 16.45
C GLY A 80 -2.32 8.61 16.63
N LYS A 81 -3.46 7.95 16.86
CA LYS A 81 -3.55 6.48 17.03
C LYS A 81 -3.69 5.72 15.72
N TRP A 82 -3.92 6.41 14.61
CA TRP A 82 -4.22 5.79 13.32
C TRP A 82 -3.00 5.84 12.40
N THR A 83 -2.78 4.75 11.67
CA THR A 83 -1.82 4.70 10.57
C THR A 83 -2.59 4.52 9.27
N TYR A 84 -2.23 5.32 8.28
CA TYR A 84 -2.78 5.31 6.93
C TYR A 84 -1.71 4.83 5.97
N TYR A 85 -2.12 4.14 4.91
CA TYR A 85 -1.27 3.75 3.81
C TYR A 85 -1.85 4.27 2.50
N ARG A 86 -0.98 4.60 1.55
CA ARG A 86 -1.33 5.08 0.20
C ARG A 86 -0.39 4.45 -0.82
N TYR A 87 -0.87 4.20 -2.03
CA TYR A 87 0.00 3.81 -3.13
C TYR A 87 1.09 4.85 -3.39
N ASN A 88 2.33 4.41 -3.58
CA ASN A 88 3.39 5.29 -4.03
C ASN A 88 3.30 5.46 -5.55
N PRO A 89 2.94 6.64 -6.10
CA PRO A 89 2.76 6.82 -7.53
C PRO A 89 4.06 6.62 -8.33
N GLN A 90 5.22 6.82 -7.72
CA GLN A 90 6.53 6.58 -8.35
C GLN A 90 6.93 5.10 -8.36
N ALA A 91 6.24 4.22 -7.62
CA ALA A 91 6.63 2.82 -7.45
C ALA A 91 6.74 2.06 -8.79
N ALA A 92 5.75 2.20 -9.67
CA ALA A 92 5.75 1.52 -10.97
C ALA A 92 6.92 1.99 -11.85
N THR A 93 7.17 3.29 -11.92
CA THR A 93 8.27 3.85 -12.70
C THR A 93 9.62 3.36 -12.17
N GLN A 94 9.82 3.40 -10.86
CA GLN A 94 11.06 2.92 -10.23
C GLN A 94 11.26 1.41 -10.44
N PHE A 95 10.20 0.62 -10.32
CA PHE A 95 10.26 -0.82 -10.57
C PHE A 95 10.64 -1.14 -12.03
N LEU A 96 9.99 -0.50 -13.01
CA LEU A 96 10.30 -0.68 -14.42
C LEU A 96 11.73 -0.25 -14.77
N GLN A 97 12.21 0.84 -14.17
CA GLN A 97 13.60 1.28 -14.32
C GLN A 97 14.60 0.24 -13.81
N LEU A 98 14.38 -0.31 -12.62
CA LEU A 98 15.24 -1.37 -12.06
C LEU A 98 15.22 -2.63 -12.91
N LEU A 99 14.04 -3.02 -13.40
CA LEU A 99 13.88 -4.19 -14.24
C LEU A 99 14.65 -4.03 -15.57
N ASN A 100 14.53 -2.87 -16.22
CA ASN A 100 15.26 -2.55 -17.46
C ASN A 100 16.79 -2.40 -17.27
N GLN A 101 17.26 -2.16 -16.05
CA GLN A 101 18.69 -2.06 -15.76
C GLN A 101 19.33 -3.44 -15.50
N GLN A 102 18.55 -4.41 -15.02
CA GLN A 102 19.06 -5.71 -14.58
C GLN A 102 18.76 -6.86 -15.57
N LEU A 103 17.80 -6.68 -16.48
CA LEU A 103 17.44 -7.61 -17.55
C LEU A 103 17.67 -6.97 -18.92
#